data_AF-A0A2N5G012-F1
#
_entry.id   AF-A0A2N5G012-F1
#
_cell.length_a   1.000
_cell.length_b   1.000
_cell.length_c   1.000
_cell.angle_alpha   90.00
_cell.angle_beta   90.00
_cell.angle_gamma   90.00
#
_symmetry.space_group_name_H-M   'P 1'
#
loop_
_entity.id
_entity.type
_entity.pdbx_description
1 polymer ?
#
loop_
_entity_poly.entity_id
_entity_poly.type
_entity_poly.pdbx_seq_one_letter_code
_entity_poly.pdbx_strand_id
1 'polypeptide(L)'
;MNKTAEETEKKYSKFQMFFILVVIPLLFAIAVTLIVLTVNGTNVFEAGRELGSKIPVISEMIDKEQSAADKEADQRIVELGAAIEDREAQIERLESQLESKDSEIEENELEKQQLQNQIDELLAIQEENKRAFKDIVKTYETMSAKNAAPILAQMNDDEALQILSNVKPDTLAGIMEKMLPEDAAKFTELLTNESSRSASE
;
A
#
# COMPACT_ATOMS: atom_id res chain seq x y z
N MET A 1 24.45 -7.04 -95.98
CA MET A 1 23.00 -7.18 -95.74
C MET A 1 22.78 -8.44 -94.90
N ASN A 2 22.42 -8.25 -93.62
CA ASN A 2 21.18 -8.74 -92.98
C ASN A 2 21.16 -10.27 -92.79
N LYS A 3 21.58 -10.79 -91.62
CA LYS A 3 20.80 -10.95 -90.38
C LYS A 3 19.58 -11.85 -90.56
N THR A 4 19.67 -13.11 -90.16
CA THR A 4 18.57 -13.78 -89.44
C THR A 4 19.12 -14.98 -88.67
N ALA A 5 18.87 -14.99 -87.37
CA ALA A 5 19.10 -16.14 -86.51
C ALA A 5 18.07 -17.21 -86.87
N GLU A 6 18.52 -18.43 -87.17
CA GLU A 6 17.64 -19.59 -87.25
C GLU A 6 17.20 -19.93 -85.82
N GLU A 7 15.96 -19.56 -85.50
CA GLU A 7 15.27 -19.98 -84.30
C GLU A 7 15.02 -21.48 -84.38
N THR A 8 15.66 -22.26 -83.51
CA THR A 8 15.36 -23.67 -83.32
C THR A 8 13.91 -23.81 -82.86
N GLU A 9 13.04 -24.35 -83.72
CA GLU A 9 11.66 -24.70 -83.36
C GLU A 9 11.68 -25.70 -82.19
N LYS A 10 11.30 -25.22 -81.00
CA LYS A 10 11.09 -26.09 -79.84
C LYS A 10 9.87 -26.96 -80.12
N LYS A 11 10.07 -28.26 -80.37
CA LYS A 11 8.98 -29.25 -80.44
C LYS A 11 8.24 -29.28 -79.11
N TYR A 12 7.10 -28.60 -79.03
CA TYR A 12 6.20 -28.66 -77.89
C TYR A 12 5.73 -30.11 -77.69
N SER A 13 5.96 -30.67 -76.49
CA SER A 13 5.50 -32.02 -76.13
C SER A 13 3.96 -32.06 -76.09
N LYS A 14 3.34 -33.20 -76.44
CA LYS A 14 1.86 -33.34 -76.42
C LYS A 14 1.25 -32.98 -75.06
N PHE A 15 1.98 -33.23 -73.97
CA PHE A 15 1.61 -32.78 -72.63
C PHE A 15 1.70 -31.26 -72.47
N GLN A 16 2.74 -30.62 -73.01
CA GLN A 16 2.88 -29.16 -72.97
C GLN A 16 1.79 -28.46 -73.77
N MET A 17 1.39 -29.02 -74.92
CA MET A 17 0.22 -28.55 -75.70
C MET A 17 -1.09 -28.70 -74.90
N PHE A 18 -1.28 -29.80 -74.18
CA PHE A 18 -2.44 -29.99 -73.30
C PHE A 18 -2.46 -28.95 -72.16
N PHE A 19 -1.33 -28.69 -71.51
CA PHE A 19 -1.23 -27.67 -70.47
C PHE A 19 -1.55 -26.26 -71.00
N ILE A 20 -1.02 -25.90 -72.17
CA ILE A 20 -1.24 -24.58 -72.77
C ILE A 20 -2.70 -24.42 -73.25
N LEU A 21 -3.29 -25.46 -73.84
CA LEU A 21 -4.64 -25.40 -74.41
C LEU A 21 -5.76 -25.62 -73.38
N VAL A 22 -5.49 -26.32 -72.26
CA VAL A 22 -6.51 -26.66 -71.26
C VAL A 22 -6.24 -25.98 -69.92
N VAL A 23 -5.03 -26.10 -69.35
CA VAL A 23 -4.75 -25.65 -67.98
C VAL A 23 -4.62 -24.12 -67.90
N ILE A 24 -3.91 -23.49 -68.84
CA ILE A 24 -3.77 -22.02 -68.88
C ILE A 24 -5.14 -21.31 -69.02
N PRO A 25 -6.00 -21.65 -70.00
CA PRO A 25 -7.31 -21.00 -70.10
C PRO A 25 -8.24 -21.34 -68.93
N LEU A 26 -8.14 -22.54 -68.34
CA LEU A 26 -8.89 -22.89 -67.13
C LEU A 26 -8.49 -22.03 -65.93
N LEU A 27 -7.18 -21.86 -65.68
CA LEU A 27 -6.68 -21.00 -64.62
C LEU A 27 -7.04 -19.53 -64.86
N PHE A 28 -6.98 -19.07 -66.11
CA PHE A 28 -7.42 -17.72 -66.47
C PHE A 28 -8.91 -17.51 -66.20
N ALA A 29 -9.76 -18.48 -66.54
CA ALA A 29 -11.19 -18.44 -66.22
C ALA A 29 -11.42 -18.36 -64.71
N ILE A 30 -10.74 -19.18 -63.91
CA ILE A 30 -10.81 -19.14 -62.44
C ILE A 30 -10.40 -17.76 -61.90
N ALA A 31 -9.30 -17.20 -62.40
CA ALA A 31 -8.82 -15.88 -61.97
C ALA A 31 -9.83 -14.77 -62.30
N VAL A 32 -10.42 -14.78 -63.50
CA VAL A 32 -11.46 -13.82 -63.89
C VAL A 32 -12.70 -13.99 -63.00
N THR A 33 -13.14 -15.23 -62.75
CA THR A 33 -14.26 -15.51 -61.84
C THR A 33 -13.99 -14.98 -60.43
N LEU A 34 -12.79 -15.17 -59.88
CA LEU A 34 -12.43 -14.65 -58.55
C LEU A 34 -12.48 -13.12 -58.52
N ILE A 35 -11.95 -12.44 -59.54
CA ILE A 35 -12.00 -10.97 -59.64
C ILE A 35 -13.46 -10.49 -59.68
N VAL A 36 -14.32 -11.14 -60.47
CA VAL A 36 -15.75 -10.80 -60.56
C VAL A 36 -16.45 -11.00 -59.22
N LEU A 37 -16.19 -12.11 -58.52
CA LEU A 37 -16.76 -12.39 -57.19
C LEU A 37 -16.30 -11.36 -56.15
N THR A 38 -15.03 -10.98 -56.15
CA THR A 38 -14.50 -9.94 -55.25
C THR A 38 -15.12 -8.58 -55.54
N VAL A 39 -15.27 -8.19 -56.80
CA VAL A 39 -15.90 -6.91 -57.19
C VAL A 39 -17.39 -6.87 -56.81
N ASN A 40 -18.07 -8.03 -56.85
CA ASN A 40 -19.48 -8.15 -56.46
C ASN A 40 -19.69 -8.29 -54.93
N GLY A 41 -18.65 -8.08 -54.12
CA GLY A 41 -18.73 -8.12 -52.65
C GLY A 41 -18.93 -9.52 -52.05
N THR A 42 -18.80 -10.58 -52.85
CA THR A 42 -18.87 -11.95 -52.35
C THR A 42 -17.52 -12.34 -51.74
N ASN A 43 -17.52 -12.93 -50.54
CA ASN A 43 -16.30 -13.37 -49.90
C ASN A 43 -15.72 -14.59 -50.63
N VAL A 44 -14.76 -14.34 -51.53
CA VAL A 44 -14.08 -15.37 -52.33
C VAL A 44 -13.41 -16.46 -51.48
N PHE A 45 -13.06 -16.16 -50.23
CA PHE A 45 -12.51 -17.12 -49.27
C PHE A 45 -13.58 -18.12 -48.81
N GLU A 46 -14.78 -17.65 -48.52
CA GLU A 46 -15.91 -18.47 -48.07
C GLU A 46 -16.46 -19.34 -49.22
N ALA A 47 -16.57 -18.78 -50.43
CA ALA A 47 -16.92 -19.54 -51.63
C ALA A 47 -15.88 -20.62 -51.98
N GLY A 48 -14.58 -20.30 -51.80
CA GLY A 48 -13.50 -21.27 -51.94
C GLY A 48 -13.57 -22.40 -50.91
N ARG A 49 -13.93 -22.08 -49.67
CA ARG A 49 -14.13 -23.04 -48.58
C ARG A 49 -15.33 -23.97 -48.85
N GLU A 50 -16.43 -23.45 -49.36
CA GLU A 50 -17.63 -24.23 -49.72
C GLU A 50 -17.40 -25.17 -50.92
N LEU A 51 -16.58 -24.76 -51.88
CA LEU A 51 -16.18 -25.63 -52.99
C LEU A 51 -15.15 -26.68 -52.54
N GLY A 52 -14.25 -26.31 -51.63
CA GLY A 52 -13.26 -27.21 -51.02
C GLY A 52 -13.90 -28.30 -50.15
N SER A 53 -14.96 -27.98 -49.41
CA SER A 53 -15.69 -28.94 -48.55
C SER A 53 -16.47 -30.01 -49.33
N LYS A 54 -16.73 -29.79 -50.63
CA LYS A 54 -17.39 -30.76 -51.52
C LYS A 54 -16.43 -31.81 -52.11
N ILE A 55 -15.11 -31.61 -51.96
CA ILE A 55 -14.09 -32.56 -52.43
C ILE A 55 -13.63 -33.40 -51.24
N PRO A 56 -13.80 -34.73 -51.24
CA PRO A 56 -13.59 -35.58 -50.06
C PRO A 56 -12.22 -35.41 -49.38
N VAL A 57 -11.15 -35.24 -50.17
CA VAL A 57 -9.77 -35.11 -49.67
C VAL A 57 -9.47 -33.73 -49.07
N ILE A 58 -10.11 -32.67 -49.60
CA ILE A 58 -9.88 -31.29 -49.15
C ILE A 58 -10.73 -31.00 -47.92
N SER A 59 -11.96 -31.53 -47.88
CA SER A 59 -12.87 -31.41 -46.75
C SER A 59 -12.27 -31.96 -45.45
N GLU A 60 -11.68 -33.17 -45.49
CA GLU A 60 -11.04 -33.80 -44.33
C GLU A 60 -9.86 -32.99 -43.76
N MET A 61 -9.13 -32.27 -44.62
CA MET A 61 -8.03 -31.40 -44.20
C MET A 61 -8.54 -30.12 -43.54
N ILE A 62 -9.57 -29.49 -44.10
CA ILE A 62 -10.19 -28.27 -43.57
C ILE A 62 -10.85 -28.56 -42.21
N ASP A 63 -11.58 -29.67 -42.08
CA ASP A 63 -12.24 -30.06 -40.83
C ASP A 63 -11.23 -30.37 -39.73
N LYS A 64 -10.10 -30.99 -40.06
CA LYS A 64 -9.03 -31.27 -39.11
C LYS A 64 -8.32 -30.00 -38.64
N GLU A 65 -8.10 -29.04 -39.53
CA GLU A 65 -7.49 -27.74 -39.22
C GLU A 65 -8.42 -26.86 -38.38
N GLN A 66 -9.71 -26.84 -38.71
CA GLN A 66 -10.72 -26.14 -37.92
C GLN A 66 -10.94 -26.80 -36.56
N SER A 67 -11.00 -28.13 -36.47
CA SER A 67 -11.11 -28.84 -35.19
C SER A 67 -9.89 -28.63 -34.29
N ALA A 68 -8.69 -28.44 -34.86
CA ALA A 68 -7.50 -28.08 -34.11
C ALA A 68 -7.57 -26.63 -33.58
N ALA A 69 -8.02 -25.69 -34.41
CA ALA A 69 -8.19 -24.29 -34.03
C ALA A 69 -9.29 -24.10 -32.95
N ASP A 70 -10.41 -24.81 -33.07
CA ASP A 70 -11.50 -24.77 -32.09
C ASP A 70 -11.04 -25.32 -30.73
N LYS A 71 -10.27 -26.42 -30.72
CA LYS A 71 -9.67 -26.96 -29.48
C LYS A 71 -8.69 -26.00 -28.83
N GLU A 72 -7.89 -25.27 -29.60
CA GLU A 72 -6.97 -24.27 -29.07
C GLU A 72 -7.74 -23.06 -28.50
N ALA A 73 -8.83 -22.65 -29.15
CA ALA A 73 -9.71 -21.60 -28.65
C ALA A 73 -10.40 -22.01 -27.34
N ASP A 74 -10.92 -23.24 -27.26
CA ASP A 74 -11.55 -23.78 -26.05
C ASP A 74 -10.55 -23.83 -24.87
N GLN A 75 -9.30 -24.26 -25.13
CA GLN A 75 -8.24 -24.25 -24.12
C GLN A 75 -7.94 -22.85 -23.59
N ARG A 76 -7.86 -21.85 -24.48
CA ARG A 76 -7.66 -20.45 -24.09
C ARG A 76 -8.83 -19.90 -23.28
N ILE A 77 -10.06 -20.27 -23.62
CA ILE A 77 -11.25 -19.86 -22.85
C ILE A 77 -11.19 -20.43 -21.44
N VAL A 78 -10.81 -21.70 -21.28
CA VAL A 78 -10.64 -22.34 -19.96
C VAL A 78 -9.52 -21.67 -19.16
N GLU A 79 -8.38 -21.39 -19.78
CA GLU A 79 -7.25 -20.72 -19.13
C GLU A 79 -7.61 -19.30 -18.68
N LEU A 80 -8.26 -18.52 -19.56
CA LEU A 80 -8.74 -17.18 -19.23
C LEU A 80 -9.80 -17.21 -18.13
N GLY A 81 -10.71 -18.19 -18.14
CA GLY A 81 -11.70 -18.39 -17.08
C GLY A 81 -11.05 -18.66 -15.72
N ALA A 82 -10.06 -19.55 -15.68
CA ALA A 82 -9.30 -19.84 -14.47
C ALA A 82 -8.50 -18.62 -13.98
N ALA A 83 -7.92 -17.83 -14.91
CA ALA A 83 -7.23 -16.60 -14.57
C ALA A 83 -8.17 -15.52 -14.02
N ILE A 84 -9.40 -15.42 -14.55
CA ILE A 84 -10.42 -14.49 -14.02
C ILE A 84 -10.81 -14.91 -12.60
N GLU A 85 -11.09 -16.19 -12.37
CA GLU A 85 -11.47 -16.70 -11.05
C GLU A 85 -10.36 -16.48 -10.00
N ASP A 86 -9.09 -16.71 -10.36
CA ASP A 86 -7.95 -16.41 -9.48
C ASP A 86 -7.84 -14.92 -9.15
N ARG A 87 -8.08 -14.05 -10.14
CA ARG A 87 -8.06 -12.59 -9.94
C ARG A 87 -9.24 -12.10 -9.10
N GLU A 88 -10.43 -12.64 -9.30
CA GLU A 88 -11.61 -12.34 -8.48
C GLU A 88 -11.37 -12.74 -7.02
N ALA A 89 -10.84 -13.94 -6.79
CA ALA A 89 -10.45 -14.39 -5.45
C ALA A 89 -9.34 -13.52 -4.83
N GLN A 90 -8.41 -13.02 -5.63
CA GLN A 90 -7.39 -12.07 -5.16
C GLN A 90 -8.00 -10.71 -4.79
N ILE A 91 -8.93 -10.20 -5.58
CA ILE A 91 -9.64 -8.93 -5.31
C ILE A 91 -10.43 -9.06 -4.01
N GLU A 92 -11.22 -10.12 -3.84
CA GLU A 92 -12.01 -10.34 -2.62
C GLU A 92 -11.13 -10.39 -1.37
N ARG A 93 -9.98 -11.06 -1.45
CA ARG A 93 -9.00 -11.08 -0.34
C ARG A 93 -8.43 -9.69 -0.04
N LEU A 94 -8.11 -8.91 -1.07
CA LEU A 94 -7.57 -7.57 -0.91
C LEU A 94 -8.63 -6.61 -0.34
N GLU A 95 -9.87 -6.71 -0.80
CA GLU A 95 -11.00 -5.93 -0.26
C GLU A 95 -11.23 -6.25 1.21
N SER A 96 -11.24 -7.53 1.60
CA SER A 96 -11.36 -7.94 3.00
C SER A 96 -10.19 -7.44 3.87
N GLN A 97 -8.96 -7.46 3.34
CA GLN A 97 -7.80 -6.91 4.05
C GLN A 97 -7.91 -5.38 4.21
N LEU A 98 -8.42 -4.69 3.19
CA LEU A 98 -8.59 -3.25 3.20
C LEU A 98 -9.65 -2.85 4.23
N GLU A 99 -10.81 -3.52 4.25
CA GLU A 99 -11.86 -3.30 5.26
C GLU A 99 -11.35 -3.56 6.68
N SER A 100 -10.60 -4.64 6.89
CA SER A 100 -9.98 -4.91 8.19
C SER A 100 -8.98 -3.83 8.60
N LYS A 101 -8.20 -3.31 7.66
CA LYS A 101 -7.21 -2.24 7.92
C LYS A 101 -7.89 -0.90 8.20
N ASP A 102 -8.96 -0.58 7.49
CA ASP A 102 -9.75 0.63 7.73
C ASP A 102 -10.38 0.60 9.13
N SER A 103 -10.94 -0.55 9.55
CA SER A 103 -11.46 -0.72 10.90
C SER A 103 -10.37 -0.60 11.98
N GLU A 104 -9.17 -1.15 11.73
CA GLU A 104 -8.02 -1.03 12.64
C GLU A 104 -7.53 0.42 12.74
N ILE A 105 -7.56 1.16 11.63
CA ILE A 105 -7.21 2.59 11.61
C ILE A 105 -8.23 3.39 12.44
N GLU A 106 -9.53 3.15 12.27
CA GLU A 106 -10.58 3.84 13.03
C GLU A 106 -10.44 3.58 14.55
N GLU A 107 -10.19 2.34 14.95
CA GLU A 107 -9.95 1.98 16.36
C GLU A 107 -8.72 2.70 16.93
N ASN A 108 -7.60 2.67 16.19
CA ASN A 108 -6.37 3.35 16.60
C ASN A 108 -6.54 4.88 16.67
N GLU A 109 -7.32 5.48 15.78
CA GLU A 109 -7.62 6.92 15.82
C GLU A 109 -8.44 7.29 17.06
N LEU A 110 -9.43 6.48 17.41
CA LEU A 110 -10.21 6.66 18.64
C LEU A 110 -9.34 6.51 19.89
N GLU A 111 -8.50 5.48 19.95
CA GLU A 111 -7.57 5.28 21.08
C GLU A 111 -6.61 6.46 21.20
N LYS A 112 -6.04 6.94 20.08
CA LYS A 112 -5.16 8.10 20.07
C LYS A 112 -5.84 9.36 20.59
N GLN A 113 -7.10 9.60 20.20
CA GLN A 113 -7.87 10.73 20.73
C GLN A 113 -8.12 10.60 22.24
N GLN A 114 -8.46 9.40 22.72
CA GLN A 114 -8.64 9.14 24.15
C GLN A 114 -7.36 9.35 24.95
N LEU A 115 -6.23 8.86 24.44
CA LEU A 115 -4.92 9.05 25.07
C LEU A 115 -4.50 10.52 25.07
N GLN A 116 -4.75 11.25 23.98
CA GLN A 116 -4.47 12.69 23.94
C GLN A 116 -5.29 13.46 24.98
N ASN A 117 -6.59 13.15 25.13
CA ASN A 117 -7.43 13.77 26.15
C ASN A 117 -6.93 13.47 27.57
N GLN A 118 -6.51 12.22 27.83
CA GLN A 118 -5.93 11.84 29.12
C GLN A 118 -4.62 12.58 29.40
N ILE A 119 -3.76 12.75 28.39
CA ILE A 119 -2.52 13.53 28.51
C ILE A 119 -2.84 14.99 28.84
N ASP A 120 -3.80 15.60 28.13
CA ASP A 120 -4.18 16.99 28.34
C ASP A 120 -4.78 17.20 29.75
N GLU A 121 -5.59 16.26 30.23
CA GLU A 121 -6.13 16.26 31.60
C GLU A 121 -5.02 16.13 32.64
N LEU A 122 -4.09 15.18 32.47
CA LEU A 122 -2.97 14.98 33.39
C LEU A 122 -2.04 16.20 33.42
N LEU A 123 -1.80 16.84 32.27
CA LEU A 123 -1.02 18.08 32.20
C LEU A 123 -1.72 19.23 32.91
N ALA A 124 -3.05 19.36 32.76
CA ALA A 124 -3.84 20.37 33.46
C ALA A 124 -3.78 20.16 34.99
N ILE A 125 -3.97 18.92 35.46
CA ILE A 125 -3.84 18.56 36.88
C ILE A 125 -2.43 18.84 37.39
N GLN A 126 -1.40 18.50 36.62
CA GLN A 126 -0.01 18.75 37.01
C GLN A 126 0.26 20.26 37.15
N GLU A 127 -0.22 21.08 36.22
CA GLU A 127 -0.06 22.53 36.25
C GLU A 127 -0.83 23.15 37.42
N GLU A 128 -2.05 22.67 37.71
CA GLU A 128 -2.81 23.08 38.89
C GLU A 128 -2.06 22.73 40.18
N ASN A 129 -1.56 21.49 40.30
CA ASN A 129 -0.78 21.05 41.45
C ASN A 129 0.50 21.88 41.63
N LYS A 130 1.21 22.20 40.54
CA LYS A 130 2.40 23.08 40.58
C LYS A 130 2.05 24.48 41.07
N ARG A 131 0.91 25.04 40.65
CA ARG A 131 0.44 26.35 41.12
C ARG A 131 0.05 26.31 42.59
N ALA A 132 -0.74 25.32 43.00
CA ALA A 132 -1.14 25.13 44.39
C ALA A 132 0.09 24.97 45.30
N PHE A 133 1.07 24.17 44.87
CA PHE A 133 2.32 23.99 45.60
C PHE A 133 3.11 25.30 45.71
N LYS A 134 3.22 26.07 44.63
CA LYS A 134 3.87 27.39 44.65
C LYS A 134 3.19 28.36 45.61
N ASP A 135 1.87 28.32 45.71
CA ASP A 135 1.11 29.15 46.65
C ASP A 135 1.33 28.71 48.10
N ILE A 136 1.47 27.40 48.36
CA ILE A 136 1.87 26.87 49.67
C ILE A 136 3.26 27.39 50.04
N VAL A 137 4.25 27.23 49.15
CA VAL A 137 5.62 27.74 49.38
C VAL A 137 5.59 29.24 49.69
N LYS A 138 4.87 30.02 48.89
CA LYS A 138 4.71 31.47 49.10
C LYS A 138 4.06 31.79 50.44
N THR A 139 3.08 31.00 50.88
CA THR A 139 2.45 31.17 52.19
C THR A 139 3.48 31.06 53.31
N TYR A 140 4.33 30.03 53.27
CA TYR A 140 5.42 29.86 54.24
C TYR A 140 6.51 30.94 54.11
N GLU A 141 6.79 31.44 52.90
CA GLU A 141 7.70 32.59 52.71
C GLU A 141 7.20 33.88 53.34
N THR A 142 5.87 34.09 53.33
CA THR A 142 5.25 35.28 53.93
C THR A 142 4.98 35.12 55.43
N MET A 143 5.00 33.88 55.93
CA MET A 143 4.80 33.57 57.33
C MET A 143 6.05 33.93 58.14
N SER A 144 5.87 34.40 59.38
CA SER A 144 7.01 34.65 60.25
C SER A 144 7.71 33.34 60.59
N ALA A 145 9.04 33.35 60.62
CA ALA A 145 9.85 32.17 60.95
C ALA A 145 9.45 31.53 62.29
N LYS A 146 9.07 32.36 63.28
CA LYS A 146 8.59 31.90 64.59
C LYS A 146 7.34 31.02 64.50
N ASN A 147 6.48 31.27 63.51
CA ASN A 147 5.26 30.49 63.29
C ASN A 147 5.49 29.33 62.32
N ALA A 148 6.29 29.55 61.27
CA ALA A 148 6.56 28.53 60.25
C ALA A 148 7.39 27.34 60.79
N ALA A 149 8.43 27.62 61.59
CA ALA A 149 9.33 26.60 62.14
C ALA A 149 8.62 25.47 62.91
N PRO A 150 7.78 25.74 63.92
CA PRO A 150 7.09 24.67 64.65
C PRO A 150 6.05 23.92 63.81
N ILE A 151 5.48 24.56 62.77
CA ILE A 151 4.53 23.89 61.86
C ILE A 151 5.27 22.89 60.98
N LEU A 152 6.39 23.32 60.36
CA LEU A 152 7.19 22.46 59.49
C LEU A 152 7.87 21.33 60.27
N ALA A 153 8.28 21.55 61.52
CA ALA A 153 8.86 20.52 62.39
C ALA A 153 7.86 19.42 62.80
N GLN A 154 6.55 19.71 62.77
CA GLN A 154 5.50 18.73 63.09
C GLN A 154 4.88 18.09 61.84
N MET A 155 5.25 18.57 60.65
CA MET A 155 4.79 18.02 59.37
C MET A 155 5.58 16.75 59.03
N ASN A 156 5.09 15.95 58.07
CA ASN A 156 5.87 14.86 57.52
C ASN A 156 7.17 15.39 56.90
N ASP A 157 8.27 14.66 57.12
CA ASP A 157 9.60 15.10 56.72
C ASP A 157 9.70 15.37 55.21
N ASP A 158 9.06 14.54 54.38
CA ASP A 158 9.08 14.68 52.93
C ASP A 158 8.35 15.95 52.46
N GLU A 159 7.20 16.26 53.06
CA GLU A 159 6.40 17.46 52.74
C GLU A 159 7.11 18.73 53.21
N ALA A 160 7.68 18.69 54.42
CA ALA A 160 8.49 19.78 54.96
C ALA A 160 9.73 20.01 54.09
N LEU A 161 10.42 18.96 53.67
CA LEU A 161 11.60 19.02 52.80
C LEU A 161 11.27 19.65 51.43
N GLN A 162 10.13 19.27 50.82
CA GLN A 162 9.66 19.89 49.58
C GLN A 162 9.44 21.40 49.73
N ILE A 163 8.82 21.84 50.82
CA ILE A 163 8.62 23.27 51.07
C ILE A 163 9.96 23.96 51.32
N LEU A 164 10.79 23.42 52.22
CA LEU A 164 12.07 24.00 52.65
C LEU A 164 13.09 24.11 51.50
N SER A 165 13.07 23.18 50.55
CA SER A 165 13.91 23.23 49.35
C SER A 165 13.48 24.28 48.32
N ASN A 166 12.22 24.74 48.38
CA ASN A 166 11.64 25.66 47.40
C ASN A 166 11.41 27.09 47.92
N VAL A 167 11.57 27.34 49.23
CA VAL A 167 11.56 28.71 49.78
C VAL A 167 12.88 29.43 49.51
N LYS A 168 12.86 30.77 49.53
CA LYS A 168 14.08 31.59 49.43
C LYS A 168 15.10 31.27 50.52
N PRO A 169 16.41 31.38 50.23
CA PRO A 169 17.48 31.13 51.19
C PRO A 169 17.37 31.95 52.49
N ASP A 170 16.97 33.22 52.39
CA ASP A 170 16.80 34.08 53.58
C ASP A 170 15.66 33.59 54.49
N THR A 171 14.54 33.17 53.89
CA THR A 171 13.42 32.59 54.62
C THR A 171 13.82 31.25 55.25
N LEU A 172 14.50 30.39 54.49
CA LEU A 172 15.02 29.11 54.99
C LEU A 172 15.92 29.32 56.21
N ALA A 173 16.89 30.22 56.13
CA ALA A 173 17.79 30.55 57.23
C ALA A 173 17.01 31.03 58.47
N GLY A 174 16.02 31.91 58.28
CA GLY A 174 15.16 32.38 59.36
C GLY A 174 14.35 31.25 60.01
N ILE A 175 13.77 30.35 59.21
CA ILE A 175 13.02 29.19 59.71
C ILE A 175 13.94 28.25 60.51
N MET A 176 15.11 27.91 59.96
CA MET A 176 16.10 27.05 60.63
C MET A 176 16.57 27.66 61.96
N GLU A 177 16.75 28.98 62.04
CA GLU A 177 17.10 29.68 63.28
C GLU A 177 16.02 29.56 64.37
N LYS A 178 14.75 29.38 63.99
CA LYS A 178 13.62 29.25 64.91
C LYS A 178 13.18 27.81 65.16
N MET A 179 13.84 26.83 64.54
CA MET A 179 13.65 25.41 64.81
C MET A 179 14.47 24.96 66.04
N LEU A 180 14.15 23.76 66.56
CA LEU A 180 15.00 23.11 67.54
C LEU A 180 16.30 22.64 66.86
N PRO A 181 17.44 22.60 67.57
CA PRO A 181 18.72 22.16 66.99
C PRO A 181 18.66 20.78 66.34
N GLU A 182 17.87 19.87 66.90
CA GLU A 182 17.67 18.51 66.40
C GLU A 182 16.95 18.52 65.04
N ASP A 183 15.84 19.27 64.92
CA ASP A 183 15.07 19.39 63.68
C ASP A 183 15.87 20.12 62.59
N ALA A 184 16.57 21.20 62.94
CA ALA A 184 17.40 21.94 62.00
C ALA A 184 18.55 21.08 61.44
N ALA A 185 19.20 20.29 62.30
CA ALA A 185 20.23 19.35 61.87
C ALA A 185 19.67 18.28 60.92
N LYS A 186 18.51 17.71 61.28
CA LYS A 186 17.80 16.71 60.47
C LYS A 186 17.45 17.24 59.07
N PHE A 187 16.79 18.39 58.98
CA PHE A 187 16.40 18.95 57.68
C PHE A 187 17.60 19.43 56.85
N THR A 188 18.69 19.86 57.50
CA THR A 188 19.95 20.19 56.80
C THR A 188 20.57 18.96 56.13
N GLU A 189 20.56 17.82 56.81
CA GLU A 189 21.03 16.55 56.24
C GLU A 189 20.15 16.12 55.05
N LEU A 190 18.84 16.19 55.21
CA LEU A 190 17.88 15.85 54.14
C LEU A 190 18.03 16.75 52.91
N LEU A 191 18.16 18.07 53.09
CA LEU A 191 18.36 19.03 52.00
C LEU A 191 19.67 18.80 51.25
N THR A 192 20.73 18.41 51.96
CA THR A 192 22.03 18.09 51.35
C THR A 192 21.94 16.83 50.50
N ASN A 193 21.26 15.79 51.01
CA ASN A 193 21.06 14.54 50.29
C ASN A 193 20.19 14.74 49.03
N GLU A 194 19.13 15.52 49.11
CA GLU A 194 18.27 15.84 47.95
C GLU A 194 19.03 16.64 46.88
N SER A 195 19.84 17.62 47.30
CA SER A 195 20.71 18.39 46.39
C SER A 195 21.74 17.50 45.68
N SER A 196 22.27 16.48 46.37
CA SER A 196 23.21 15.53 45.76
C SER A 196 22.55 14.59 44.75
N ARG A 197 21.28 14.23 44.97
CA ARG A 197 20.49 13.35 44.10
C ARG A 197 20.11 14.03 42.80
N SER A 198 19.60 15.27 42.89
CA SER A 198 19.27 16.10 41.72
C SER A 198 20.47 16.47 40.85
N ALA A 199 21.70 16.45 41.39
CA ALA A 199 22.93 16.69 40.62
C ALA A 199 23.46 15.46 39.86
N SER A 200 22.85 14.29 40.06
CA SER A 200 23.29 13.00 39.50
C SER A 200 22.38 12.43 38.40
N GLU A 201 21.26 13.11 38.12
CA GLU A 201 20.33 12.85 37.01
C GLU A 201 20.51 13.89 35.90
#